data_AF-A0A7X7PFH0-F1
#
_entry.id   AF-A0A7X7PFH0-F1
#
_cell.length_a   1.000
_cell.length_b   1.000
_cell.length_c   1.000
_cell.angle_alpha   90.00
_cell.angle_beta   90.00
_cell.angle_gamma   90.00
#
_symmetry.space_group_name_H-M   'P 1'
#
loop_
_entity.id
_entity.type
_entity.pdbx_description
1 polymer ?
#
loop_
_entity_poly.entity_id
_entity_poly.type
_entity_poly.pdbx_seq_one_letter_code
_entity_poly.pdbx_strand_id
1 'polypeptide(L)'
;MRVTRSFTLIALLGLLPLGGCATLVGGGSHQNVTVQSAPAQADFTIASSSGLQMANGRTPTTVRLPRKNEYQIQLAIDGYAP
;
A
#
# COMPACT_ATOMS: atom_id res chain seq x y z
N MET A 1 63.61 9.95 24.88
CA MET A 1 62.83 11.14 24.47
C MET A 1 61.40 10.71 24.22
N ARG A 2 60.50 11.19 25.10
CA ARG A 2 59.13 11.66 24.83
C ARG A 2 58.34 10.94 23.72
N VAL A 3 57.49 10.02 24.16
CA VAL A 3 56.19 9.78 23.54
C VAL A 3 55.43 11.11 23.56
N THR A 4 55.13 11.70 22.41
CA THR A 4 53.91 12.51 22.23
C THR A 4 53.73 13.04 20.80
N ARG A 5 52.47 12.96 20.37
CA ARG A 5 51.71 13.89 19.50
C ARG A 5 51.47 13.50 18.04
N SER A 6 50.17 13.49 17.75
CA SER A 6 49.54 13.79 16.47
C SER A 6 49.41 12.64 15.47
N PHE A 7 48.64 11.62 15.86
CA PHE A 7 47.96 10.74 14.89
C PHE A 7 46.44 10.78 15.09
N THR A 8 45.91 11.95 15.46
CA THR A 8 44.48 12.15 15.82
C THR A 8 43.76 13.06 14.81
N LEU A 9 44.18 13.08 13.55
CA LEU A 9 43.61 14.02 12.54
C LEU A 9 43.14 13.36 11.24
N ILE A 10 43.38 12.06 11.03
CA ILE A 10 42.99 11.38 9.77
C ILE A 10 41.65 10.61 9.90
N ALA A 11 41.12 10.47 11.12
CA ALA A 11 39.89 9.72 11.36
C ALA A 11 38.57 10.45 11.02
N LEU A 12 38.63 11.70 10.53
CA LEU A 12 37.44 12.54 10.33
C LEU A 12 36.93 12.60 8.87
N LEU A 13 37.64 12.01 7.90
CA LEU A 13 37.28 12.07 6.48
C LEU A 13 36.28 10.99 6.01
N GLY A 14 35.78 10.13 6.92
CA GLY A 14 34.86 9.03 6.59
C GLY A 14 33.36 9.33 6.75
N LEU A 15 33.00 10.52 7.22
CA LEU A 15 31.61 10.89 7.55
C LEU A 15 30.93 11.70 6.44
N LEU A 16 31.22 11.42 5.17
CA LEU A 16 30.33 11.84 4.09
C LEU A 16 29.07 10.96 4.18
N PRO A 17 27.89 11.47 4.60
CA PRO A 17 26.67 10.73 4.38
C PRO A 17 26.51 10.64 2.88
N LEU A 18 26.84 9.48 2.31
CA LEU A 18 26.32 9.06 1.02
C LEU A 18 24.81 9.15 1.19
N GLY A 19 24.23 10.27 0.74
CA GLY A 19 22.81 10.53 0.71
C GLY A 19 22.17 9.56 -0.27
N GLY A 20 22.10 8.29 0.11
CA GLY A 20 21.27 7.30 -0.53
C GLY A 20 19.85 7.75 -0.26
N CYS A 21 19.16 8.24 -1.29
CA CYS A 21 17.72 8.26 -1.29
C CYS A 21 17.27 6.85 -0.88
N ALA A 22 16.69 6.69 0.31
CA ALA A 22 16.04 5.46 0.68
C ALA A 22 14.85 5.29 -0.26
N THR A 23 15.07 4.63 -1.40
CA THR A 23 13.98 4.27 -2.29
C THR A 23 13.13 3.25 -1.53
N LEU A 24 11.93 3.67 -1.13
CA LEU A 24 10.94 2.76 -0.57
C LEU A 24 10.47 1.81 -1.67
N VAL A 25 11.21 0.71 -1.85
CA VAL A 25 10.83 -0.38 -2.75
C VAL A 25 9.71 -1.16 -2.07
N GLY A 26 8.47 -0.69 -2.21
CA GLY A 26 7.34 -1.18 -1.43
C GLY A 26 5.98 -1.02 -2.10
N GLY A 27 5.20 -2.10 -2.03
CA GLY A 27 3.75 -2.10 -2.26
C GLY A 27 3.27 -2.66 -3.60
N GLY A 28 4.15 -2.97 -4.56
CA GLY A 28 3.77 -3.68 -5.79
C GLY A 28 2.69 -3.00 -6.64
N SER A 29 2.20 -3.73 -7.65
CA SER A 29 1.16 -3.29 -8.58
C SER A 29 -0.26 -3.59 -8.11
N HIS A 30 -0.43 -4.49 -7.12
CA HIS A 30 -1.74 -4.94 -6.64
C HIS A 30 -1.81 -4.92 -5.10
N GLN A 31 -3.02 -4.79 -4.58
CA GLN A 31 -3.34 -4.78 -3.16
C GLN A 31 -4.56 -5.68 -2.91
N ASN A 32 -4.55 -6.36 -1.77
CA ASN A 32 -5.73 -7.10 -1.28
C ASN A 32 -6.66 -6.11 -0.57
N VAL A 33 -7.91 -6.04 -1.02
CA VAL A 33 -8.97 -5.22 -0.45
C VAL A 33 -10.05 -6.16 0.07
N THR A 34 -10.35 -6.09 1.36
CA THR A 34 -11.46 -6.86 1.94
C THR A 34 -12.73 -6.02 1.85
N VAL A 35 -13.80 -6.65 1.36
CA VAL A 35 -15.14 -6.07 1.26
C VAL A 35 -16.02 -6.78 2.29
N GLN A 36 -16.55 -6.01 3.23
CA GLN A 36 -17.42 -6.49 4.30
C GLN A 36 -18.65 -5.59 4.39
N SER A 37 -19.78 -6.17 4.81
CA SER A 37 -21.01 -5.44 5.06
C SER A 37 -21.69 -5.95 6.32
N ALA A 38 -22.54 -5.10 6.91
CA ALA A 38 -23.51 -5.47 7.92
C ALA A 38 -24.89 -5.03 7.42
N PRO A 39 -25.83 -5.96 7.12
CA PRO A 39 -25.74 -7.41 7.30
C PRO A 39 -24.70 -8.08 6.39
N ALA A 40 -24.21 -9.26 6.79
CA ALA A 40 -23.35 -10.09 5.94
C ALA A 40 -24.17 -10.64 4.74
N GLN A 41 -23.48 -11.17 3.72
CA GLN A 41 -24.09 -11.71 2.50
C GLN A 41 -24.75 -10.67 1.58
N ALA A 42 -24.29 -9.42 1.63
CA ALA A 42 -24.64 -8.44 0.60
C ALA A 42 -23.90 -8.79 -0.70
N ASP A 43 -24.60 -8.67 -1.83
CA ASP A 43 -23.98 -8.72 -3.14
C ASP A 43 -23.18 -7.43 -3.36
N PHE A 44 -21.97 -7.56 -3.91
CA PHE A 44 -21.11 -6.43 -4.22
C PHE A 44 -20.61 -6.47 -5.66
N THR A 45 -20.46 -5.30 -6.25
CA THR A 45 -19.80 -5.10 -7.54
C THR A 45 -18.78 -3.98 -7.42
N ILE A 46 -17.58 -4.22 -7.93
CA ILE A 46 -16.49 -3.25 -7.99
C ILE A 46 -16.21 -2.94 -9.45
N ALA A 47 -16.28 -1.66 -9.82
CA ALA A 47 -15.90 -1.18 -11.13
C ALA A 47 -14.79 -0.12 -11.03
N SER A 48 -13.95 -0.02 -12.05
CA SER A 48 -13.04 1.12 -12.20
C SER A 48 -13.83 2.41 -12.48
N SER A 49 -13.19 3.55 -12.32
CA SER A 49 -13.76 4.84 -12.73
C SER A 49 -14.15 4.91 -14.23
N SER A 50 -13.57 4.06 -15.07
CA SER A 50 -13.95 3.93 -16.49
C SER A 50 -15.16 3.00 -16.72
N GLY A 51 -15.79 2.49 -15.66
CA GLY A 51 -16.92 1.57 -15.72
C GLY A 51 -16.56 0.11 -15.99
N LEU A 52 -15.27 -0.26 -15.96
CA LEU A 52 -14.85 -1.65 -16.19
C LEU A 52 -15.04 -2.46 -14.91
N GLN A 53 -15.85 -3.51 -14.96
CA GLN A 53 -16.06 -4.40 -13.81
C GLN A 53 -14.77 -5.16 -13.46
N MET A 54 -14.32 -4.98 -12.22
CA MET A 54 -13.07 -5.55 -11.70
C MET A 54 -13.32 -6.78 -10.83
N ALA A 55 -14.41 -6.79 -10.07
CA ALA A 55 -14.80 -7.90 -9.20
C ALA A 55 -16.28 -7.84 -8.85
N ASN A 56 -16.87 -9.00 -8.54
CA ASN A 56 -18.20 -9.12 -7.95
C ASN A 56 -18.27 -10.35 -7.03
N GLY A 57 -19.30 -10.41 -6.19
CA GLY A 57 -19.53 -11.55 -5.31
C GLY A 57 -20.38 -11.19 -4.10
N ARG A 58 -20.22 -11.93 -3.00
CA ARG A 58 -20.90 -11.68 -1.73
C ARG A 58 -19.92 -11.36 -0.60
N THR A 59 -20.33 -10.48 0.30
CA THR A 59 -19.56 -10.15 1.50
C THR A 59 -19.68 -11.25 2.58
N PRO A 60 -18.64 -11.49 3.39
CA PRO A 60 -17.31 -10.90 3.34
C PRO A 60 -16.38 -11.63 2.35
N THR A 61 -15.65 -10.88 1.50
CA THR A 61 -14.69 -11.44 0.54
C THR A 61 -13.47 -10.54 0.41
N THR A 62 -12.28 -11.12 0.16
CA THR A 62 -11.07 -10.38 -0.20
C THR A 62 -10.81 -10.47 -1.70
N VAL A 63 -10.64 -9.32 -2.34
CA VAL A 63 -10.35 -9.18 -3.76
C VAL A 63 -8.97 -8.56 -3.97
N ARG A 64 -8.27 -8.97 -5.03
CA ARG A 64 -6.93 -8.45 -5.37
C ARG A 64 -7.05 -7.43 -6.49
N LEU A 65 -6.87 -6.15 -6.17
CA LEU A 65 -7.07 -5.03 -7.10
C LEU A 65 -5.76 -4.33 -7.44
N PRO A 66 -5.58 -3.85 -8.68
CA PRO A 66 -4.49 -2.96 -9.04
C PRO A 66 -4.44 -1.71 -8.15
N ARG A 67 -3.25 -1.29 -7.74
CA ARG A 67 -3.08 -0.05 -6.96
C ARG A 67 -3.13 1.19 -7.86
N LYS A 68 -3.26 2.36 -7.23
CA LYS A 68 -3.26 3.68 -7.90
C LYS A 68 -4.40 3.85 -8.92
N ASN A 69 -5.55 3.25 -8.63
CA ASN A 69 -6.78 3.38 -9.42
C ASN A 69 -7.92 3.77 -8.50
N GLU A 70 -8.91 4.47 -9.06
CA GLU A 70 -10.17 4.75 -8.41
C GLU A 70 -11.20 3.66 -8.73
N TYR A 71 -11.93 3.24 -7.70
CA TYR A 71 -12.95 2.21 -7.80
C TYR A 71 -14.26 2.69 -7.21
N GLN A 72 -15.35 2.30 -7.88
CA GLN A 72 -16.71 2.44 -7.37
C GLN A 72 -17.16 1.08 -6.84
N ILE A 73 -17.64 1.05 -5.61
CA ILE A 73 -18.16 -0.14 -4.96
C ILE A 73 -19.66 0.05 -4.77
N GLN A 74 -20.42 -0.85 -5.34
CA GLN A 74 -21.86 -0.92 -5.16
C GLN A 74 -22.17 -2.13 -4.30
N LEU A 75 -22.88 -1.92 -3.21
CA LEU A 75 -23.41 -2.97 -2.36
C LEU A 75 -24.92 -3.01 -2.52
N ALA A 76 -25.46 -4.20 -2.75
CA ALA A 76 -26.88 -4.47 -2.82
C ALA A 76 -27.19 -5.59 -1.83
N ILE A 77 -28.27 -5.43 -1.07
CA ILE A 77 -28.81 -6.51 -0.26
C ILE A 77 -30.31 -6.54 -0.46
N ASP A 78 -30.84 -7.72 -0.73
CA ASP A 78 -32.26 -7.90 -0.99
C ASP A 78 -33.09 -7.39 0.19
N GLY A 79 -34.00 -6.46 -0.09
CA GLY A 79 -34.91 -5.89 0.90
C GLY A 79 -34.38 -4.66 1.67
N TYR A 80 -33.21 -4.11 1.31
CA TYR A 80 -32.70 -2.86 1.87
C TYR A 80 -32.72 -1.75 0.81
N ALA A 81 -33.50 -0.71 1.06
CA ALA A 81 -33.45 0.56 0.33
C ALA A 81 -32.73 1.60 1.22
N PRO A 82 -31.87 2.45 0.64
CA PRO A 82 -31.04 3.41 1.37
C PRO A 82 -31.84 4.50 2.11
#